data_AF-A0A7K2KMM3-F1
#
_entry.id   AF-A0A7K2KMM3-F1
#
_cell.length_a   1.000
_cell.length_b   1.000
_cell.length_c   1.000
_cell.angle_alpha   90.00
_cell.angle_beta   90.00
_cell.angle_gamma   90.00
#
_symmetry.space_group_name_H-M   'P 1'
#
loop_
_entity.id
_entity.type
_entity.pdbx_description
1 polymer ?
#
loop_
_entity_poly.entity_id
_entity_poly.type
_entity_poly.pdbx_seq_one_letter_code
_entity_poly.pdbx_strand_id
1 'polypeptide(L)'
;GTDFMVQARTGVAEAVRPADEPPAPSLMTLLDLLGGLHGAEAVLAGLLLRERTGHGVRVDSSLLGAADTLLAPALDRVRRGEDPRPPAGFRRPLRASDGWIAPSDDCAAAAAAHDLTGMCTEDALHRLRSRGLTATAVTTDLAALHHDPRLSGPIGRDAHGAPAVPDPWSLA
;
A
#
# COMPACT_ATOMS: atom_id res chain seq x y z
N GLY A 1 -21.86 -1.13 8.01
CA GLY A 1 -20.97 -0.12 8.61
C GLY A 1 -20.13 0.46 7.50
N THR A 2 -19.69 1.72 7.63
CA THR A 2 -18.73 2.31 6.68
C THR A 2 -17.35 1.66 6.85
N ASP A 3 -16.53 1.70 5.80
CA ASP A 3 -15.17 1.15 5.79
C ASP A 3 -14.36 1.53 7.04
N PHE A 4 -14.30 2.81 7.41
CA PHE A 4 -13.56 3.26 8.60
C PHE A 4 -14.04 2.61 9.91
N MET A 5 -15.36 2.41 10.06
CA MET A 5 -15.90 1.72 11.24
C MET A 5 -15.52 0.24 11.24
N VAL A 6 -15.51 -0.39 10.06
CA VAL A 6 -15.06 -1.79 9.95
C VAL A 6 -13.56 -1.87 10.23
N GLN A 7 -12.74 -0.97 9.69
CA GLN A 7 -11.31 -0.91 9.99
C GLN A 7 -11.03 -0.83 11.50
N ALA A 8 -11.76 0.04 12.19
CA ALA A 8 -11.67 0.19 13.64
C ALA A 8 -12.13 -1.08 14.39
N ARG A 9 -13.21 -1.71 13.91
CA ARG A 9 -13.81 -2.88 14.56
C ARG A 9 -12.98 -4.16 14.39
N THR A 10 -12.27 -4.31 13.27
CA THR A 10 -11.55 -5.54 12.92
C THR A 10 -10.09 -5.54 13.33
N GLY A 11 -9.56 -4.43 13.83
CA GLY A 11 -8.14 -4.28 14.18
C GLY A 11 -7.25 -3.81 13.03
N VAL A 12 -7.82 -3.55 11.84
CA VAL A 12 -7.09 -2.94 10.71
C VAL A 12 -6.55 -1.56 11.10
N ALA A 13 -7.33 -0.75 11.83
CA ALA A 13 -6.90 0.57 12.30
C ALA A 13 -5.67 0.50 13.25
N GLU A 14 -5.45 -0.64 13.89
CA GLU A 14 -4.25 -0.90 14.69
C GLU A 14 -3.08 -1.36 13.82
N ALA A 15 -3.34 -2.28 12.88
CA ALA A 15 -2.30 -2.87 12.03
C ALA A 15 -1.68 -1.90 11.01
N VAL A 16 -2.43 -0.88 10.54
CA VAL A 16 -1.94 0.05 9.50
C VAL A 16 -0.98 1.12 10.05
N ARG A 17 -0.90 1.30 11.37
CA ARG A 17 -0.02 2.28 12.01
C ARG A 17 1.24 1.61 12.60
N PRO A 18 2.38 2.31 12.60
CA PRO A 18 3.58 1.87 13.31
C PRO A 18 3.32 1.56 14.79
N ALA A 19 4.12 0.66 15.36
CA ALA A 19 4.00 0.26 16.76
C ALA A 19 4.12 1.42 17.77
N ASP A 20 4.88 2.46 17.43
CA ASP A 20 5.13 3.66 18.25
C ASP A 20 4.12 4.79 18.01
N GLU A 21 3.11 4.59 17.17
CA GLU A 21 2.03 5.54 16.91
C GLU A 21 0.68 5.02 17.45
N PRO A 22 -0.24 5.92 17.84
CA PRO A 22 -1.57 5.51 18.25
C PRO A 22 -2.33 4.85 17.07
N PRO A 23 -3.14 3.81 17.31
CA PRO A 23 -4.01 3.24 16.31
C PRO A 23 -4.91 4.29 15.67
N ALA A 24 -5.03 4.25 14.34
CA ALA A 24 -5.90 5.12 13.57
C ALA A 24 -6.22 4.48 12.23
N PRO A 25 -7.48 4.58 11.75
CA PRO A 25 -7.83 4.05 10.44
C PRO A 25 -6.97 4.69 9.34
N SER A 26 -6.82 3.96 8.24
CA SER A 26 -6.32 4.54 7.01
C SER A 26 -7.29 5.62 6.53
N LEU A 27 -6.79 6.67 5.90
CA LEU A 27 -7.64 7.64 5.20
C LEU A 27 -8.16 7.12 3.86
N MET A 28 -7.64 5.97 3.42
CA MET A 28 -8.14 5.22 2.26
C MET A 28 -9.16 4.19 2.70
N THR A 29 -10.14 3.91 1.83
CA THR A 29 -11.16 2.89 2.02
C THR A 29 -10.63 1.49 1.67
N LEU A 30 -9.66 1.01 2.45
CA LEU A 30 -8.90 -0.20 2.17
C LEU A 30 -9.78 -1.45 2.02
N LEU A 31 -10.82 -1.57 2.84
CA LEU A 31 -11.71 -2.74 2.84
C LEU A 31 -12.74 -2.65 1.74
N ASP A 32 -13.18 -1.45 1.35
CA ASP A 32 -14.01 -1.28 0.16
C ASP A 32 -13.24 -1.69 -1.12
N LEU A 33 -11.98 -1.24 -1.25
CA LEU A 33 -11.14 -1.58 -2.40
C LEU A 33 -10.87 -3.10 -2.48
N LEU A 34 -10.42 -3.70 -1.37
CA LEU A 34 -10.17 -5.13 -1.32
C LEU A 34 -11.46 -5.95 -1.44
N GLY A 35 -12.58 -5.46 -0.90
CA GLY A 35 -13.89 -6.06 -1.07
C GLY A 35 -14.34 -6.07 -2.53
N GLY A 36 -14.07 -5.00 -3.28
CA GLY A 36 -14.27 -4.94 -4.72
C GLY A 36 -13.44 -5.97 -5.47
N LEU A 37 -12.16 -6.14 -5.10
CA LEU A 37 -11.27 -7.15 -5.69
C LEU A 37 -11.77 -8.58 -5.41
N HIS A 38 -12.13 -8.88 -4.15
CA HIS A 38 -12.76 -10.16 -3.80
C HIS A 38 -14.05 -10.40 -4.60
N GLY A 39 -14.86 -9.36 -4.82
CA GLY A 39 -16.05 -9.42 -5.66
C GLY A 39 -15.74 -9.78 -7.11
N ALA A 40 -14.71 -9.16 -7.70
CA ALA A 40 -14.27 -9.48 -9.05
C ALA A 40 -13.76 -10.93 -9.16
N GLU A 41 -12.94 -11.37 -8.21
CA GLU A 41 -12.46 -12.77 -8.13
C GLU A 41 -13.61 -13.77 -7.99
N ALA A 42 -14.58 -13.47 -7.12
CA ALA A 42 -15.78 -14.29 -6.93
C ALA A 42 -16.60 -14.43 -8.22
N VAL A 43 -16.74 -13.35 -9.00
CA VAL A 43 -17.43 -13.39 -10.30
C VAL A 43 -16.66 -14.27 -11.28
N LEU A 44 -15.34 -14.12 -11.40
CA LEU A 44 -14.52 -14.94 -12.28
C LEU A 44 -14.60 -16.44 -11.90
N ALA A 45 -14.48 -16.75 -10.62
CA ALA A 45 -14.62 -18.11 -10.11
C ALA A 45 -16.02 -18.70 -10.36
N GLY A 46 -17.07 -17.89 -10.16
CA GLY A 46 -18.45 -18.30 -10.44
C GLY A 46 -18.72 -18.56 -11.92
N LEU A 47 -18.15 -17.74 -12.81
CA LEU A 47 -18.21 -17.96 -14.26
C LEU A 47 -17.49 -19.25 -14.66
N LEU A 48 -16.28 -19.49 -14.14
CA LEU A 48 -15.54 -20.72 -14.39
C LEU A 48 -16.29 -21.97 -13.89
N LEU A 49 -16.93 -21.89 -12.72
CA LEU A 49 -17.75 -22.99 -12.21
C LEU A 49 -18.97 -23.23 -13.09
N ARG A 50 -19.62 -22.16 -13.56
CA ARG A 50 -20.76 -22.25 -14.48
C ARG A 50 -20.37 -22.91 -15.80
N GLU A 51 -19.22 -22.57 -16.37
CA GLU A 51 -18.72 -23.23 -17.60
C GLU A 51 -18.51 -24.75 -17.40
N ARG A 52 -18.03 -25.16 -16.23
CA ARG A 52 -17.75 -26.58 -15.94
C ARG A 52 -19.00 -27.40 -15.60
N THR A 53 -19.99 -26.77 -15.01
CA THR A 53 -21.13 -27.49 -14.38
C THR A 53 -22.48 -27.15 -15.00
N GLY A 54 -22.57 -26.10 -15.82
CA GLY A 54 -23.82 -25.55 -16.34
C GLY A 54 -24.64 -24.74 -15.33
N HIS A 55 -24.21 -24.64 -14.07
CA HIS A 55 -24.98 -24.01 -13.00
C HIS A 55 -24.29 -22.75 -12.47
N GLY A 56 -25.08 -21.68 -12.31
CA GLY A 56 -24.60 -20.49 -11.61
C GLY A 56 -24.42 -20.75 -10.11
N VAL A 57 -23.71 -19.85 -9.44
CA VAL A 57 -23.48 -19.88 -8.00
C VAL A 57 -23.80 -18.52 -7.40
N ARG A 58 -24.27 -18.52 -6.14
CA ARG A 58 -24.37 -17.33 -5.31
C ARG A 58 -23.12 -17.23 -4.44
N VAL A 59 -22.48 -16.08 -4.44
CA VAL A 59 -21.36 -15.77 -3.54
C VAL A 59 -21.78 -14.64 -2.62
N ASP A 60 -21.54 -14.82 -1.32
CA ASP A 60 -21.71 -13.77 -0.33
C ASP A 60 -20.32 -13.23 0.06
N SER A 61 -20.17 -11.91 0.13
CA SER A 61 -18.92 -11.22 0.50
C SER A 61 -19.19 -10.17 1.57
N SER A 62 -18.15 -9.77 2.30
CA SER A 62 -18.24 -8.75 3.34
C SER A 62 -16.93 -7.99 3.53
N LEU A 63 -17.02 -6.76 4.06
CA LEU A 63 -15.85 -5.99 4.50
C LEU A 63 -15.07 -6.69 5.63
N LEU A 64 -15.73 -7.56 6.41
CA LEU A 64 -15.07 -8.37 7.42
C LEU A 64 -14.15 -9.41 6.77
N GLY A 65 -14.62 -10.11 5.74
CA GLY A 65 -13.78 -11.03 4.97
C GLY A 65 -12.62 -10.32 4.26
N ALA A 66 -12.83 -9.09 3.79
CA ALA A 66 -11.74 -8.24 3.30
C ALA A 66 -10.72 -7.92 4.40
N ALA A 67 -11.18 -7.58 5.61
CA ALA A 67 -10.29 -7.32 6.73
C ALA A 67 -9.47 -8.55 7.14
N ASP A 68 -10.07 -9.74 7.13
CA ASP A 68 -9.37 -10.99 7.46
C ASP A 68 -8.21 -11.25 6.48
N THR A 69 -8.44 -11.08 5.17
CA THR A 69 -7.38 -11.19 4.17
C THR A 69 -6.29 -10.13 4.38
N LEU A 70 -6.68 -8.88 4.63
CA LEU A 70 -5.73 -7.78 4.84
C LEU A 70 -4.88 -7.96 6.10
N LEU A 71 -5.44 -8.55 7.15
CA LEU A 71 -4.77 -8.76 8.44
C LEU A 71 -3.90 -10.02 8.50
N ALA A 72 -3.92 -10.88 7.48
CA ALA A 72 -3.18 -12.14 7.49
C ALA A 72 -1.70 -11.98 7.92
N PRO A 73 -0.92 -11.01 7.41
CA PRO A 73 0.47 -10.83 7.85
C PRO A 73 0.62 -10.46 9.34
N ALA A 74 -0.29 -9.63 9.87
CA ALA A 74 -0.28 -9.24 11.27
C ALA A 74 -0.68 -10.42 12.18
N LEU A 75 -1.69 -11.20 11.77
CA LEU A 75 -2.10 -12.42 12.48
C LEU A 75 -1.00 -13.48 12.50
N ASP A 76 -0.22 -13.61 11.42
CA ASP A 76 0.91 -14.52 11.37
C ASP A 76 2.03 -14.13 12.35
N ARG A 77 2.26 -12.84 12.56
CA ARG A 77 3.18 -12.35 13.61
C ARG A 77 2.70 -12.73 15.00
N VAL A 78 1.41 -12.52 15.29
CA VAL A 78 0.81 -12.93 16.57
C VAL A 78 0.97 -14.43 16.79
N ARG A 79 0.75 -15.26 15.76
CA ARG A 79 0.95 -16.72 15.84
C ARG A 79 2.38 -17.12 16.17
N ARG A 80 3.37 -16.30 15.80
CA ARG A 80 4.78 -16.46 16.16
C ARG A 80 5.16 -15.83 17.51
N GLY A 81 4.21 -15.21 18.21
CA GLY A 81 4.45 -14.48 19.46
C GLY A 81 5.15 -13.13 19.26
N GLU A 82 5.13 -12.59 18.05
CA GLU A 82 5.67 -11.28 17.70
C GLU A 82 4.60 -10.19 17.84
N ASP A 83 5.01 -8.93 17.98
CA ASP A 83 4.09 -7.78 17.92
C ASP A 83 3.38 -7.77 16.55
N PRO A 84 2.04 -7.69 16.45
CA PRO A 84 1.34 -7.58 15.17
C PRO A 84 1.74 -6.32 14.38
N ARG A 85 2.11 -5.23 15.06
CA ARG A 85 2.43 -3.94 14.44
C ARG A 85 3.92 -3.85 14.08
N PRO A 86 4.28 -3.51 12.83
CA PRO A 86 5.69 -3.39 12.46
C PRO A 86 6.28 -2.08 13.01
N PRO A 87 7.61 -2.01 13.13
CA PRO A 87 8.31 -0.73 13.23
C PRO A 87 7.90 0.20 12.07
N ALA A 88 8.10 1.51 12.24
CA ALA A 88 7.63 2.48 11.24
C ALA A 88 8.16 2.21 9.83
N GLY A 89 9.43 1.83 9.70
CA GLY A 89 10.01 1.46 8.40
C GLY A 89 9.89 2.58 7.37
N PHE A 90 9.42 2.28 6.16
CA PHE A 90 9.19 3.27 5.10
C PHE A 90 8.14 4.32 5.46
N ARG A 91 7.28 4.06 6.44
CA ARG A 91 6.19 4.95 6.87
C ARG A 91 6.70 6.19 7.60
N ARG A 92 8.00 6.24 7.92
CA ARG A 92 8.68 7.42 8.45
C ARG A 92 9.73 7.92 7.46
N PRO A 93 9.33 8.78 6.50
CA PRO A 93 10.27 9.37 5.55
C PRO A 93 11.35 10.20 6.25
N LEU A 94 12.56 10.19 5.68
CA LEU A 94 13.71 10.97 6.10
C LEU A 94 13.73 12.30 5.34
N ARG A 95 14.07 13.38 6.04
CA ARG A 95 14.11 14.72 5.46
C ARG A 95 15.43 14.98 4.72
N ALA A 96 15.34 15.45 3.48
CA ALA A 96 16.41 16.04 2.70
C ALA A 96 16.24 17.57 2.65
N SER A 97 17.18 18.30 2.07
CA SER A 97 17.14 19.77 2.00
C SER A 97 16.00 20.30 1.12
N ASP A 98 15.60 19.53 0.12
CA ASP A 98 14.61 19.88 -0.91
C ASP A 98 13.42 18.91 -0.98
N GLY A 99 13.35 17.92 -0.08
CA GLY A 99 12.35 16.87 -0.16
C GLY A 99 12.42 15.82 0.94
N TRP A 100 11.90 14.64 0.63
CA TRP A 100 11.78 13.51 1.54
C TRP A 100 12.20 12.21 0.86
N ILE A 101 12.72 11.28 1.64
CA ILE A 101 13.19 9.97 1.18
C ILE A 101 12.49 8.88 1.99
N ALA A 102 11.90 7.90 1.32
CA ALA A 102 11.35 6.70 1.94
C ALA A 102 12.33 5.53 1.75
N PRO A 103 13.03 5.07 2.80
CA PRO A 103 13.82 3.85 2.76
C PRO A 103 12.90 2.62 2.71
N SER A 104 13.36 1.48 2.18
CA SER A 104 12.64 0.21 2.33
C SER A 104 12.58 -0.21 3.81
N ASP A 105 11.61 -1.05 4.19
CA ASP A 105 11.45 -1.48 5.60
C ASP A 105 12.75 -2.08 6.16
N ASP A 106 13.44 -2.94 5.40
CA ASP A 106 14.71 -3.56 5.81
C ASP A 106 15.88 -2.56 5.96
N CYS A 107 15.83 -1.44 5.24
CA CYS A 107 16.89 -0.42 5.24
C CYS A 107 16.57 0.76 6.17
N ALA A 108 15.34 0.89 6.68
CA ALA A 108 14.87 2.10 7.34
C ALA A 108 15.68 2.48 8.58
N ALA A 109 16.00 1.52 9.44
CA ALA A 109 16.79 1.76 10.64
C ALA A 109 18.22 2.23 10.31
N ALA A 110 18.88 1.58 9.33
CA ALA A 110 20.22 1.95 8.92
C ALA A 110 20.24 3.30 8.17
N ALA A 111 19.24 3.57 7.34
CA ALA A 111 19.10 4.83 6.62
C ALA A 111 18.90 6.01 7.58
N ALA A 112 18.09 5.82 8.64
CA ALA A 112 17.83 6.84 9.66
C ALA A 112 19.07 7.24 10.48
N ALA A 113 20.13 6.42 10.48
CA ALA A 113 21.40 6.74 11.14
C ALA A 113 22.27 7.75 10.33
N HIS A 114 21.87 8.09 9.11
CA HIS A 114 22.56 9.07 8.29
C HIS A 114 21.92 10.46 8.43
N ASP A 115 22.72 11.50 8.65
CA ASP A 115 22.26 12.88 8.50
C ASP A 115 22.18 13.23 7.01
N LEU A 116 20.95 13.44 6.53
CA LEU A 116 20.61 13.79 5.15
C LEU A 116 20.03 15.20 5.04
N THR A 117 19.83 15.89 6.17
CA THR A 117 19.01 17.11 6.23
C THR A 117 19.55 18.27 5.40
N GLY A 118 20.88 18.35 5.25
CA GLY A 118 21.56 19.36 4.43
C GLY A 118 21.86 18.93 2.98
N MET A 119 21.46 17.72 2.57
CA MET A 119 21.72 17.20 1.21
C MET A 119 20.46 17.30 0.37
N CYS A 120 20.61 17.60 -0.92
CA CYS A 120 19.50 17.45 -1.85
C CYS A 120 19.10 15.97 -1.96
N THR A 121 17.87 15.73 -2.37
CA THR A 121 17.28 14.39 -2.42
C THR A 121 18.09 13.44 -3.30
N GLU A 122 18.64 13.94 -4.42
CA GLU A 122 19.49 13.15 -5.32
C GLU A 122 20.79 12.68 -4.64
N ASP A 123 21.52 13.59 -4.00
CA ASP A 123 22.78 13.28 -3.29
C ASP A 123 22.54 12.35 -2.10
N ALA A 124 21.45 12.59 -1.36
CA ALA A 124 21.06 11.73 -0.25
C ALA A 124 20.73 10.30 -0.72
N LEU A 125 20.01 10.14 -1.83
CA LEU A 125 19.76 8.82 -2.43
C LEU A 125 21.05 8.16 -2.93
N HIS A 126 21.95 8.91 -3.57
CA HIS A 126 23.25 8.41 -4.00
C HIS A 126 24.08 7.91 -2.81
N ARG A 127 24.10 8.68 -1.71
CA ARG A 127 24.77 8.30 -0.46
C ARG A 127 24.22 7.01 0.12
N LEU A 128 22.89 6.88 0.26
CA LEU A 128 22.26 5.65 0.76
C LEU A 128 22.58 4.45 -0.14
N ARG A 129 22.45 4.60 -1.47
CA ARG A 129 22.77 3.54 -2.44
C ARG A 129 24.23 3.08 -2.36
N SER A 130 25.18 4.01 -2.20
CA SER A 130 26.61 3.67 -2.04
C SER A 130 26.92 2.84 -0.79
N ARG A 131 25.98 2.79 0.17
CA ARG A 131 26.04 1.97 1.40
C ARG A 131 25.20 0.70 1.29
N GLY A 132 24.63 0.40 0.12
CA GLY A 132 23.73 -0.73 -0.10
C GLY A 132 22.34 -0.54 0.50
N LEU A 133 21.95 0.70 0.84
CA LEU A 133 20.65 1.00 1.43
C LEU A 133 19.65 1.40 0.33
N THR A 134 18.53 0.70 0.29
CA THR A 134 17.45 0.93 -0.69
C THR A 134 16.51 2.01 -0.19
N ALA A 135 16.30 3.04 -0.99
CA ALA A 135 15.36 4.13 -0.72
C ALA A 135 14.88 4.79 -2.01
N THR A 136 13.75 5.51 -1.93
CA THR A 136 13.18 6.27 -3.04
C THR A 136 12.82 7.69 -2.59
N ALA A 137 12.81 8.65 -3.51
CA ALA A 137 12.28 9.99 -3.22
C ALA A 137 10.77 9.93 -2.99
N VAL A 138 10.24 10.73 -2.07
CA VAL A 138 8.79 10.83 -1.85
C VAL A 138 8.23 11.94 -2.75
N THR A 139 7.20 11.61 -3.52
CA THR A 139 6.45 12.61 -4.28
C THR A 139 5.38 13.21 -3.38
N THR A 140 5.55 14.47 -2.98
CA THR A 140 4.59 15.19 -2.14
C THR A 140 3.57 15.99 -2.93
N ASP A 141 3.92 16.39 -4.15
CA ASP A 141 2.99 17.03 -5.09
C ASP A 141 2.31 15.97 -5.95
N LEU A 142 1.10 15.57 -5.54
CA LEU A 142 0.30 14.59 -6.28
C LEU A 142 -0.13 15.10 -7.66
N ALA A 143 -0.19 16.41 -7.89
CA ALA A 143 -0.50 16.96 -9.22
C ALA A 143 0.66 16.71 -10.20
N ALA A 144 1.89 16.70 -9.70
CA ALA A 144 3.09 16.42 -10.48
C ALA A 144 3.33 14.91 -10.73
N LEU A 145 2.54 14.02 -10.12
CA LEU A 145 2.74 12.57 -10.19
C LEU A 145 2.81 12.02 -11.63
N HIS A 146 2.00 12.58 -12.53
CA HIS A 146 1.97 12.22 -13.95
C HIS A 146 3.19 12.70 -14.76
N HIS A 147 4.00 13.58 -14.19
CA HIS A 147 5.26 14.05 -14.74
C HIS A 147 6.47 13.37 -14.08
N ASP A 148 6.25 12.51 -13.09
CA ASP A 148 7.33 11.80 -12.42
C ASP A 148 7.90 10.73 -13.36
N PRO A 149 9.17 10.81 -13.78
CA PRO A 149 9.77 9.85 -14.69
C PRO A 149 9.76 8.42 -14.11
N ARG A 150 9.70 8.27 -12.78
CA ARG A 150 9.63 6.96 -12.11
C ARG A 150 8.28 6.28 -12.27
N LEU A 151 7.24 7.05 -12.60
CA LEU A 151 5.86 6.61 -12.80
C LEU A 151 5.43 6.79 -14.26
N SER A 152 6.39 6.86 -15.18
CA SER A 152 6.13 6.91 -16.62
C SER A 152 5.52 5.59 -17.10
N GLY A 153 4.28 5.63 -17.58
CA GLY A 153 3.51 4.45 -18.00
C GLY A 153 2.25 4.20 -17.16
N PRO A 154 2.34 3.96 -15.83
CA PRO A 154 1.19 3.63 -14.98
C PRO A 154 0.23 4.79 -14.70
N ILE A 155 0.48 6.01 -15.16
CA ILE A 155 -0.46 7.13 -15.06
C ILE A 155 -0.61 7.75 -16.44
N GLY A 156 -1.77 7.54 -17.06
CA GLY A 156 -2.16 8.09 -18.34
C GLY A 156 -3.08 9.30 -18.19
N ARG A 157 -3.71 9.68 -19.31
CA ARG A 157 -4.83 10.63 -19.32
C ARG A 157 -6.07 9.93 -19.88
N ASP A 158 -7.22 10.21 -19.29
CA ASP A 158 -8.50 9.75 -19.82
C ASP A 158 -8.94 10.54 -21.07
N ALA A 159 -10.12 10.22 -21.61
CA ALA A 159 -10.68 10.90 -22.78
C ALA A 159 -10.92 12.41 -22.58
N HIS A 160 -10.89 12.89 -21.33
CA HIS A 160 -11.08 14.29 -20.95
C HIS A 160 -9.77 14.97 -20.54
N GLY A 161 -8.65 14.26 -20.64
CA GLY A 161 -7.34 14.77 -20.26
C GLY A 161 -7.06 14.73 -18.76
N ALA A 162 -7.90 14.13 -17.92
CA ALA A 162 -7.62 14.00 -16.49
C ALA A 162 -6.60 12.88 -16.23
N PRO A 163 -5.69 13.00 -15.24
CA PRO A 163 -4.81 11.90 -14.84
C PRO A 163 -5.63 10.66 -14.46
N ALA A 164 -5.29 9.52 -15.06
CA ALA A 164 -5.97 8.26 -14.84
C ALA A 164 -4.97 7.12 -14.65
N VAL A 165 -5.27 6.21 -13.72
CA VAL A 165 -4.53 4.95 -13.58
C VAL A 165 -5.18 3.97 -14.55
N PRO A 166 -4.44 3.40 -15.53
CA PRO A 166 -5.00 2.42 -16.44
C PRO A 166 -5.34 1.13 -15.67
N ASP A 167 -6.08 0.23 -16.32
CA ASP A 167 -6.30 -1.09 -15.77
C ASP A 167 -4.95 -1.74 -15.42
N PRO A 168 -4.77 -2.31 -14.22
CA PRO A 168 -3.48 -2.85 -13.78
C PRO A 168 -3.12 -4.18 -14.48
N TRP A 169 -3.89 -4.58 -15.50
CA TRP A 169 -3.74 -5.83 -16.25
C TRP A 169 -3.70 -5.54 -17.75
N SER A 170 -2.78 -6.18 -18.44
CA SER A 170 -2.77 -6.28 -19.90
C SER A 170 -2.95 -7.74 -20.29
N LEU A 171 -3.95 -8.04 -21.11
CA LEU A 171 -4.16 -9.35 -21.71
C LEU A 171 -3.68 -9.27 -23.17
N ALA A 172 -2.83 -10.21 -23.57
CA ALA A 172 -2.27 -10.32 -24.92
C ALA A 172 -3.07 -11.30 -25.78
#